data_AF-A0A5C4JJA6-F1
#
_entry.id   AF-A0A5C4JJA6-F1
#
_cell.length_a   1.000
_cell.length_b   1.000
_cell.length_c   1.000
_cell.angle_alpha   90.00
_cell.angle_beta   90.00
_cell.angle_gamma   90.00
#
_symmetry.space_group_name_H-M   'P 1'
#
loop_
_entity.id
_entity.type
_entity.pdbx_description
1 polymer ?
#
loop_
_entity_poly.entity_id
_entity_poly.type
_entity_poly.pdbx_seq_one_letter_code
_entity_poly.pdbx_strand_id
1 'polypeptide(L)'
;MTSDCTISVLRDVLRVYDHRYLSLDHVQRERLVEGTRRVIGEEGLSDAARAALPASIRLRAFCVQHGLSDELERLIRDEIEGGPAGAVVVGGRIYAMYPYLRGVSRQDADITTEVGVDHRLDAVTWQSRKIRIRGFAALQRVETNRTAVDVILRERTSGREHGFLAEPRQERPGAFEAVADPAVVEPGRWDVHVTATSLGVTREARFGSVRGEDVKTVEQRRTADAKDVTVYFTKGGHLALVVTGTEGRPSSLRARLGRLRRGG
;
A
#
# COMPACT_ATOMS: atom_id res chain seq x y z
N MET A 1 -11.78 16.99 -31.38
CA MET A 1 -10.82 16.65 -30.31
C MET A 1 -11.06 15.22 -29.90
N THR A 2 -10.01 14.40 -29.78
CA THR A 2 -10.14 13.03 -29.26
C THR A 2 -10.53 13.06 -27.79
N SER A 3 -11.22 12.03 -27.30
CA SER A 3 -11.63 11.90 -25.89
C SER A 3 -10.45 12.11 -24.94
N ASP A 4 -9.27 11.60 -25.30
CA ASP A 4 -8.04 11.69 -24.51
C ASP A 4 -7.51 13.13 -24.36
N CYS A 5 -7.63 13.95 -25.40
CA CYS A 5 -7.23 15.35 -25.37
C CYS A 5 -8.10 16.14 -24.38
N THR A 6 -9.40 15.89 -24.38
CA THR A 6 -10.36 16.53 -23.47
C THR A 6 -10.10 16.13 -22.01
N ILE A 7 -9.83 14.85 -21.75
CA ILE A 7 -9.51 14.35 -20.40
C ILE A 7 -8.20 14.96 -19.89
N SER A 8 -7.17 15.09 -20.74
CA SER A 8 -5.90 15.73 -20.37
C SER A 8 -6.11 17.20 -19.97
N VAL A 9 -6.88 17.95 -20.77
CA VAL A 9 -7.18 19.35 -20.47
C VAL A 9 -7.95 19.48 -19.15
N LEU A 10 -8.98 18.66 -18.94
CA LEU A 10 -9.75 18.65 -17.68
C LEU A 10 -8.84 18.36 -16.48
N ARG A 11 -7.94 17.37 -16.61
CA ARG A 11 -6.97 17.05 -15.57
C ARG A 11 -6.08 18.25 -15.25
N ASP A 12 -5.54 18.92 -16.26
CA ASP A 12 -4.62 20.04 -16.08
C ASP A 12 -5.33 21.25 -15.44
N VAL A 13 -6.55 21.56 -15.91
CA VAL A 13 -7.39 22.63 -15.33
C VAL A 13 -7.72 22.31 -13.88
N LEU A 14 -8.09 21.08 -13.54
CA LEU A 14 -8.49 20.72 -12.17
C LEU A 14 -7.30 20.54 -11.21
N ARG A 15 -6.09 20.38 -11.74
CA ARG A 15 -4.88 20.24 -10.93
C ARG A 15 -4.46 21.55 -10.25
N VAL A 16 -4.92 22.71 -10.73
CA VAL A 16 -4.62 24.03 -10.13
C VAL A 16 -5.32 24.28 -8.80
N TYR A 17 -6.35 23.50 -8.48
CA TYR A 17 -7.06 23.50 -7.20
C TYR A 17 -6.24 22.79 -6.13
N ASP A 18 -5.07 23.34 -5.81
CA ASP A 18 -4.17 22.90 -4.76
C ASP A 18 -3.77 24.11 -3.89
N HIS A 19 -2.60 24.06 -3.25
CA HIS A 19 -2.05 25.20 -2.50
C HIS A 19 -2.02 26.51 -3.31
N ARG A 20 -1.91 26.45 -4.65
CA ARG A 20 -1.95 27.62 -5.54
C ARG A 20 -3.32 28.28 -5.50
N TYR A 21 -4.41 27.51 -5.59
CA TYR A 21 -5.76 28.05 -5.44
C TYR A 21 -5.97 28.72 -4.08
N LEU A 22 -5.46 28.12 -3.00
CA LEU A 22 -5.52 28.70 -1.66
C LEU A 22 -4.66 29.97 -1.51
N SER A 23 -3.67 30.19 -2.37
CA SER A 23 -2.86 31.42 -2.36
C SER A 23 -3.50 32.60 -3.10
N LEU A 24 -4.55 32.36 -3.89
CA LEU A 24 -5.27 33.42 -4.63
C LEU A 24 -6.16 34.26 -3.70
N ASP A 25 -6.38 35.51 -4.09
CA ASP A 25 -7.42 36.35 -3.47
C ASP A 25 -8.83 35.90 -3.87
N HIS A 26 -9.85 36.42 -3.17
CA HIS A 26 -11.25 36.02 -3.39
C HIS A 26 -11.72 36.27 -4.83
N VAL A 27 -11.40 37.41 -5.43
CA VAL A 27 -11.81 37.77 -6.80
C VAL A 27 -11.15 36.84 -7.82
N GLN A 28 -9.87 36.50 -7.61
CA GLN A 28 -9.15 35.55 -8.44
C GLN A 28 -9.73 34.14 -8.34
N ARG A 29 -10.10 33.69 -7.14
CA ARG A 29 -10.74 32.37 -6.93
C ARG A 29 -12.08 32.28 -7.64
N GLU A 30 -12.94 33.29 -7.47
CA GLU A 30 -14.25 33.33 -8.14
C GLU A 30 -14.11 33.26 -9.66
N ARG A 31 -13.20 34.05 -10.25
CA ARG A 31 -12.93 34.04 -11.69
C ARG A 31 -12.43 32.69 -12.17
N LEU A 32 -11.56 32.04 -11.41
CA LEU A 32 -11.04 30.71 -11.76
C LEU A 32 -12.14 29.65 -11.68
N VAL A 33 -12.92 29.61 -10.60
CA VAL A 33 -14.06 28.69 -10.45
C VAL A 33 -15.07 28.87 -11.57
N GLU A 34 -15.43 30.11 -11.90
CA GLU A 34 -16.36 30.40 -12.99
C GLU A 34 -15.80 29.99 -14.36
N GLY A 35 -14.51 30.25 -14.61
CA GLY A 35 -13.83 29.81 -15.83
C GLY A 35 -13.83 28.28 -15.97
N THR A 36 -13.50 27.56 -14.90
CA THR A 36 -13.49 26.09 -14.90
C THR A 36 -14.90 25.51 -15.00
N ARG A 37 -15.91 26.12 -14.37
CA ARG A 37 -17.32 25.70 -14.51
C ARG A 37 -17.75 25.70 -15.98
N ARG A 38 -17.36 26.71 -16.75
CA ARG A 38 -17.65 26.78 -18.20
C ARG A 38 -16.96 25.68 -19.00
N VAL A 39 -15.76 25.26 -18.59
CA VAL A 39 -15.04 24.15 -19.23
C VAL A 39 -15.68 22.80 -18.91
N ILE A 40 -16.15 22.61 -17.68
CA ILE A 40 -16.85 21.39 -17.26
C ILE A 40 -18.24 21.31 -17.90
N GLY A 41 -18.95 22.44 -17.98
CA GLY A 41 -20.32 22.53 -18.47
C GLY A 41 -21.36 22.04 -17.47
N GLU A 42 -22.63 22.30 -17.78
CA GLU A 42 -23.78 21.93 -16.92
C GLU A 42 -23.94 20.40 -16.77
N GLU A 43 -23.58 19.65 -17.81
CA GLU A 43 -23.65 18.18 -17.82
C GLU A 43 -22.60 17.53 -16.91
N GLY A 44 -21.55 18.27 -16.52
CA GLY A 44 -20.48 17.77 -15.68
C GLY A 44 -19.46 16.91 -16.42
N LEU A 45 -18.72 16.11 -15.66
CA LEU A 45 -17.76 15.16 -16.23
C LEU A 45 -18.48 14.06 -17.03
N SER A 46 -17.94 13.71 -18.19
CA SER A 46 -18.36 12.52 -18.94
C SER A 46 -17.96 11.24 -18.21
N ASP A 47 -18.61 10.11 -18.53
CA ASP A 47 -18.27 8.82 -17.92
C ASP A 47 -16.83 8.38 -18.21
N ALA A 48 -16.33 8.68 -19.41
CA ALA A 48 -14.94 8.45 -19.77
C ALA A 48 -13.98 9.28 -18.89
N ALA A 49 -14.31 10.55 -18.61
CA ALA A 49 -13.53 11.38 -17.70
C ALA A 49 -13.60 10.85 -16.26
N ARG A 50 -14.78 10.46 -15.76
CA ARG A 50 -14.92 9.87 -14.42
C ARG A 50 -14.12 8.58 -14.25
N ALA A 51 -14.03 7.75 -15.29
CA ALA A 51 -13.26 6.52 -15.27
C ALA A 51 -11.74 6.76 -15.29
N ALA A 52 -11.28 7.84 -15.93
CA ALA A 52 -9.86 8.15 -16.09
C ALA A 52 -9.28 9.05 -14.98
N LEU A 53 -10.14 9.81 -14.27
CA LEU A 53 -9.71 10.80 -13.27
C LEU A 53 -9.75 10.22 -11.85
N PRO A 54 -8.75 10.53 -10.99
CA PRO A 54 -8.80 10.21 -9.57
C PRO A 54 -9.99 10.86 -8.86
N ALA A 55 -10.46 10.26 -7.78
CA ALA A 55 -11.59 10.76 -7.00
C ALA A 55 -11.39 12.21 -6.52
N SER A 56 -10.19 12.60 -6.11
CA SER A 56 -9.89 13.99 -5.71
C SER A 56 -10.22 14.99 -6.81
N ILE A 57 -9.88 14.67 -8.06
CA ILE A 57 -10.16 15.52 -9.22
C ILE A 57 -11.66 15.53 -9.53
N ARG A 58 -12.35 14.40 -9.40
CA ARG A 58 -13.81 14.32 -9.60
C ARG A 58 -14.59 15.10 -8.54
N LEU A 59 -14.16 15.04 -7.28
CA LEU A 59 -14.74 15.80 -6.18
C LEU A 59 -14.53 17.31 -6.36
N ARG A 60 -13.35 17.73 -6.82
CA ARG A 60 -13.12 19.15 -7.17
C ARG A 60 -14.02 19.61 -8.31
N ALA A 61 -14.17 18.79 -9.35
CA ALA A 61 -15.09 19.08 -10.46
C ALA A 61 -16.53 19.21 -9.96
N PHE A 62 -16.97 18.32 -9.08
CA PHE A 62 -18.28 18.40 -8.43
C PHE A 62 -18.47 19.73 -7.67
N CYS A 63 -17.51 20.12 -6.84
CA CYS A 63 -17.61 21.39 -6.10
C CYS A 63 -17.68 22.60 -7.04
N VAL A 64 -16.85 22.62 -8.08
CA VAL A 64 -16.84 23.72 -9.07
C VAL A 64 -18.18 23.80 -9.82
N GLN A 65 -18.67 22.65 -10.31
CA GLN A 65 -19.94 22.55 -11.03
C GLN A 65 -21.11 23.06 -10.17
N HIS A 66 -21.16 22.71 -8.89
CA HIS A 66 -22.25 23.06 -7.99
C HIS A 66 -22.06 24.38 -7.22
N GLY A 67 -20.97 25.12 -7.46
CA GLY A 67 -20.72 26.40 -6.79
C GLY A 67 -20.40 26.29 -5.29
N LEU A 68 -19.83 25.15 -4.88
CA LEU A 68 -19.48 24.84 -3.51
C LEU A 68 -18.05 25.32 -3.19
N SER A 69 -17.85 26.65 -3.23
CA SER A 69 -16.51 27.25 -3.10
C SER A 69 -15.89 27.03 -1.72
N ASP A 70 -16.69 27.13 -0.66
CA ASP A 70 -16.22 26.92 0.73
C ASP A 70 -15.84 25.46 0.96
N GLU A 71 -16.65 24.53 0.47
CA GLU A 71 -16.37 23.11 0.53
C GLU A 71 -15.19 22.71 -0.36
N LEU A 72 -14.99 23.36 -1.51
CA LEU A 72 -13.82 23.18 -2.36
C LEU A 72 -12.54 23.60 -1.62
N GLU A 73 -12.56 24.76 -0.95
CA GLU A 73 -11.43 25.20 -0.13
C GLU A 73 -11.13 24.21 1.00
N ARG A 74 -12.17 23.74 1.69
CA ARG A 74 -12.02 22.75 2.76
C ARG A 74 -11.47 21.42 2.25
N LEU A 75 -11.98 20.92 1.12
CA LEU A 75 -11.50 19.72 0.46
C LEU A 75 -10.01 19.82 0.14
N ILE A 76 -9.58 20.95 -0.42
CA ILE A 76 -8.18 21.17 -0.77
C ILE A 76 -7.30 21.22 0.49
N ARG A 77 -7.77 21.84 1.58
CA ARG A 77 -7.03 21.86 2.87
C ARG A 77 -6.88 20.46 3.45
N ASP A 78 -7.97 19.69 3.53
CA ASP A 78 -7.97 18.32 4.05
C ASP A 78 -6.97 17.43 3.25
N GLU A 79 -6.93 17.61 1.93
CA GLU A 79 -5.99 16.91 1.04
C GLU A 79 -4.52 17.33 1.26
N ILE A 80 -4.26 18.62 1.48
CA ILE A 80 -2.89 19.15 1.73
C ILE A 80 -2.36 18.71 3.09
N GLU A 81 -3.21 18.74 4.12
CA GLU A 81 -2.85 18.36 5.49
C GLU A 81 -2.58 16.85 5.62
N GLY A 82 -2.85 16.07 4.57
CA GLY A 82 -2.60 14.63 4.55
C GLY A 82 -3.52 13.85 5.50
N GLY A 83 -4.61 14.47 5.94
CA GLY A 83 -5.74 13.84 6.61
C GLY A 83 -6.82 13.54 5.58
N PRO A 84 -6.66 12.50 4.72
CA PRO A 84 -7.70 12.17 3.79
C PRO A 84 -8.96 11.86 4.58
N ALA A 85 -10.07 12.51 4.24
CA ALA A 85 -11.31 12.26 4.94
C ALA A 85 -11.63 10.76 4.87
N GLY A 86 -12.17 10.24 5.98
CA GLY A 86 -12.40 8.80 6.17
C GLY A 86 -13.17 8.19 5.01
N ALA A 87 -13.10 6.88 4.88
CA ALA A 87 -13.76 6.14 3.82
C ALA A 87 -14.71 5.09 4.39
N VAL A 88 -15.82 4.88 3.69
CA VAL A 88 -16.78 3.83 4.03
C VAL A 88 -16.74 2.73 2.99
N VAL A 89 -16.96 1.50 3.46
CA VAL A 89 -17.05 0.32 2.60
C VAL A 89 -18.52 -0.07 2.45
N VAL A 90 -19.01 -0.10 1.20
CA VAL A 90 -20.39 -0.51 0.89
C VAL A 90 -20.35 -1.46 -0.29
N GLY A 91 -20.85 -2.70 -0.10
CA GLY A 91 -20.91 -3.70 -1.17
C GLY A 91 -19.54 -4.04 -1.79
N GLY A 92 -18.47 -4.04 -0.99
CA GLY A 92 -17.11 -4.34 -1.46
C GLY A 92 -16.40 -3.17 -2.18
N ARG A 93 -17.03 -2.00 -2.24
CA ARG A 93 -16.45 -0.77 -2.81
C ARG A 93 -16.15 0.24 -1.72
N ILE A 94 -15.10 1.02 -1.92
CA ILE A 94 -14.62 2.01 -0.95
C ILE A 94 -14.97 3.41 -1.46
N TYR A 95 -15.64 4.20 -0.64
CA TYR A 95 -16.08 5.55 -0.98
C TYR A 95 -15.47 6.57 -0.02
N ALA A 96 -14.87 7.63 -0.57
CA ALA A 96 -14.40 8.76 0.20
C ALA A 96 -15.58 9.49 0.84
N MET A 97 -15.48 9.80 2.14
CA MET A 97 -16.51 10.52 2.88
C MET A 97 -16.00 11.88 3.33
N TYR A 98 -16.58 12.93 2.76
CA TYR A 98 -16.41 14.29 3.22
C TYR A 98 -17.75 14.76 3.79
N PRO A 99 -17.94 14.83 5.13
CA PRO A 99 -19.25 15.09 5.74
C PRO A 99 -19.92 16.40 5.29
N TYR A 100 -19.13 17.36 4.80
CA TYR A 100 -19.59 18.64 4.29
C TYR A 100 -19.98 18.61 2.79
N LEU A 101 -19.62 17.56 2.04
CA LEU A 101 -20.02 17.39 0.64
C LEU A 101 -21.27 16.51 0.54
N ARG A 102 -22.41 17.13 0.28
CA ARG A 102 -23.70 16.44 0.05
C ARG A 102 -23.98 16.32 -1.44
N GLY A 103 -24.70 15.27 -1.84
CA GLY A 103 -25.14 15.08 -3.22
C GLY A 103 -24.09 14.52 -4.19
N VAL A 104 -22.88 14.22 -3.70
CA VAL A 104 -21.84 13.58 -4.51
C VAL A 104 -22.30 12.21 -4.97
N SER A 105 -22.14 11.93 -6.26
CA SER A 105 -22.47 10.62 -6.82
C SER A 105 -21.53 9.53 -6.27
N ARG A 106 -22.01 8.28 -6.16
CA ARG A 106 -21.14 7.16 -5.76
C ARG A 106 -19.96 6.99 -6.71
N GLN A 107 -20.13 7.29 -7.99
CA GLN A 107 -19.07 7.17 -8.99
C GLN A 107 -17.96 8.19 -8.74
N ASP A 108 -18.29 9.42 -8.37
CA ASP A 108 -17.28 10.46 -8.11
C ASP A 108 -16.52 10.20 -6.80
N ALA A 109 -17.22 9.69 -5.79
CA ALA A 109 -16.65 9.34 -4.48
C ALA A 109 -15.89 8.00 -4.43
N ASP A 110 -15.96 7.16 -5.49
CA ASP A 110 -15.38 5.83 -5.48
C ASP A 110 -13.84 5.85 -5.54
N ILE A 111 -13.20 5.40 -4.46
CA ILE A 111 -11.75 5.30 -4.32
C ILE A 111 -11.27 3.85 -4.26
N THR A 112 -12.09 2.89 -4.67
CA THR A 112 -11.81 1.46 -4.53
C THR A 112 -10.43 1.09 -5.09
N THR A 113 -10.05 1.62 -6.25
CA THR A 113 -8.75 1.35 -6.89
C THR A 113 -7.61 2.23 -6.40
N GLU A 114 -7.92 3.28 -5.62
CA GLU A 114 -6.96 4.27 -5.13
C GLU A 114 -6.50 3.97 -3.70
N VAL A 115 -7.29 3.21 -2.94
CA VAL A 115 -6.96 2.83 -1.56
C VAL A 115 -5.87 1.77 -1.53
N GLY A 116 -4.72 2.14 -0.97
CA GLY A 116 -3.61 1.25 -0.67
C GLY A 116 -3.66 0.67 0.74
N VAL A 117 -2.51 0.16 1.17
CA VAL A 117 -2.28 -0.35 2.52
C VAL A 117 -1.27 0.55 3.22
N ASP A 118 -1.65 1.11 4.37
CA ASP A 118 -0.69 1.69 5.30
C ASP A 118 -0.01 0.56 6.06
N HIS A 119 1.32 0.53 6.04
CA HIS A 119 2.06 -0.54 6.67
C HIS A 119 3.37 -0.06 7.30
N ARG A 120 3.83 -0.78 8.32
CA ARG A 120 5.14 -0.57 8.94
C ARG A 120 5.68 -1.88 9.49
N LEU A 121 6.94 -2.18 9.19
CA LEU A 121 7.66 -3.30 9.80
C LEU A 121 8.24 -2.85 11.14
N ASP A 122 7.81 -3.50 12.23
CA ASP A 122 8.29 -3.20 13.58
C ASP A 122 9.44 -4.12 13.99
N ALA A 123 9.42 -5.39 13.57
CA ALA A 123 10.52 -6.31 13.82
C ALA A 123 10.56 -7.47 12.82
N VAL A 124 11.78 -7.92 12.48
CA VAL A 124 12.02 -9.21 11.84
C VAL A 124 13.13 -9.94 12.60
N THR A 125 12.81 -11.10 13.16
CA THR A 125 13.71 -11.85 14.05
C THR A 125 13.62 -13.34 13.79
N TRP A 126 14.71 -14.05 13.99
CA TRP A 126 14.68 -15.50 14.00
C TRP A 126 14.08 -16.04 15.31
N GLN A 127 13.09 -16.93 15.19
CA GLN A 127 12.54 -17.73 16.28
C GLN A 127 12.85 -19.20 15.97
N SER A 128 13.88 -19.73 16.63
CA SER A 128 14.43 -21.05 16.27
C SER A 128 14.81 -21.11 14.78
N ARG A 129 14.12 -21.92 13.95
CA ARG A 129 14.35 -22.04 12.50
C ARG A 129 13.35 -21.25 11.65
N LYS A 130 12.41 -20.54 12.28
CA LYS A 130 11.36 -19.75 11.63
C LYS A 130 11.66 -18.26 11.73
N ILE A 131 11.03 -17.47 10.88
CA ILE A 131 11.17 -16.02 10.83
C ILE A 131 9.91 -15.41 11.43
N ARG A 132 10.06 -14.75 12.57
CA ARG A 132 8.99 -13.97 13.20
C ARG A 132 9.01 -12.56 12.66
N ILE A 133 7.89 -12.13 12.11
CA ILE A 133 7.65 -10.81 11.51
C ILE A 133 6.57 -10.12 12.33
N ARG A 134 6.86 -8.91 12.83
CA ARG A 134 5.88 -8.06 13.53
C ARG A 134 5.74 -6.74 12.80
N GLY A 135 4.53 -6.21 12.78
CA GLY A 135 4.28 -4.91 12.18
C GLY A 135 2.84 -4.47 12.31
N PHE A 136 2.51 -3.48 11.48
CA PHE A 136 1.17 -2.96 11.29
C PHE A 136 0.84 -2.99 9.80
N ALA A 137 -0.40 -3.34 9.46
CA ALA A 137 -0.98 -3.18 8.13
C ALA A 137 -2.48 -2.87 8.23
N ALA A 138 -2.97 -1.86 7.51
CA ALA A 138 -4.39 -1.53 7.42
C ALA A 138 -4.74 -0.87 6.08
N LEU A 139 -6.00 -0.95 5.66
CA LEU A 139 -6.47 -0.20 4.50
C LEU A 139 -6.40 1.30 4.77
N GLN A 140 -5.86 2.06 3.82
CA GLN A 140 -5.83 3.52 3.90
C GLN A 140 -7.24 4.09 4.02
N ARG A 141 -7.42 5.11 4.86
CA ARG A 141 -8.68 5.85 5.06
C ARG A 141 -9.85 5.06 5.65
N VAL A 142 -9.75 3.74 5.79
CA VAL A 142 -10.85 2.91 6.32
C VAL A 142 -10.65 2.71 7.82
N GLU A 143 -11.46 3.42 8.61
CA GLU A 143 -11.45 3.27 10.06
C GLU A 143 -12.21 2.02 10.48
N THR A 144 -11.52 1.07 11.10
CA THR A 144 -12.13 -0.12 11.69
C THR A 144 -11.26 -0.69 12.81
N ASN A 145 -11.88 -1.38 13.76
CA ASN A 145 -11.20 -2.16 14.78
C ASN A 145 -10.93 -3.62 14.35
N ARG A 146 -11.41 -4.02 13.16
CA ARG A 146 -11.30 -5.39 12.64
C ARG A 146 -10.55 -5.38 11.30
N THR A 147 -9.23 -5.55 11.39
CA THR A 147 -8.36 -5.74 10.24
C THR A 147 -7.65 -7.08 10.39
N ALA A 148 -7.86 -7.98 9.44
CA ALA A 148 -7.07 -9.19 9.31
C ALA A 148 -5.85 -8.91 8.44
N VAL A 149 -4.70 -9.49 8.82
CA VAL A 149 -3.45 -9.32 8.09
C VAL A 149 -2.86 -10.69 7.80
N ASP A 150 -2.37 -10.89 6.58
CA ASP A 150 -1.55 -12.05 6.24
C ASP A 150 -0.20 -11.59 5.68
N VAL A 151 0.82 -12.42 5.86
CA VAL A 151 2.13 -12.23 5.22
C VAL A 151 2.24 -13.17 4.04
N ILE A 152 2.54 -12.61 2.86
CA ILE A 152 2.73 -13.39 1.64
C ILE A 152 4.21 -13.35 1.27
N LEU A 153 4.79 -14.52 1.05
CA LEU A 153 6.06 -14.66 0.34
C LEU A 153 5.76 -14.91 -1.14
N ARG A 154 6.18 -14.00 -2.02
CA ARG A 154 6.03 -14.13 -3.47
C ARG A 154 7.39 -14.35 -4.13
N GLU A 155 7.57 -15.47 -4.83
CA GLU A 155 8.80 -15.77 -5.55
C GLU A 155 8.94 -14.85 -6.76
N ARG A 156 10.11 -14.23 -6.89
CA ARG A 156 10.30 -13.07 -7.77
C ARG A 156 10.17 -13.38 -9.26
N THR A 157 10.50 -14.61 -9.67
CA THR A 157 10.58 -14.97 -11.09
C THR A 157 9.28 -15.58 -11.60
N SER A 158 8.71 -16.52 -10.85
CA SER A 158 7.51 -17.28 -11.20
C SER A 158 6.23 -16.67 -10.64
N GLY A 159 6.32 -15.75 -9.67
CA GLY A 159 5.16 -15.19 -8.99
C GLY A 159 4.46 -16.15 -8.03
N ARG A 160 5.03 -17.34 -7.76
CA ARG A 160 4.46 -18.31 -6.81
C ARG A 160 4.35 -17.70 -5.43
N GLU A 161 3.24 -17.97 -4.74
CA GLU A 161 2.97 -17.40 -3.43
C GLU A 161 2.90 -18.46 -2.34
N HIS A 162 3.30 -18.07 -1.13
CA HIS A 162 3.06 -18.81 0.09
C HIS A 162 2.58 -17.85 1.17
N GLY A 163 1.37 -18.08 1.68
CA GLY A 163 0.73 -17.25 2.70
C GLY A 163 1.01 -17.78 4.11
N PHE A 164 1.23 -16.87 5.04
CA PHE A 164 1.34 -17.13 6.47
C PHE A 164 0.31 -16.27 7.19
N LEU A 165 -0.62 -16.93 7.88
CA LEU A 165 -1.61 -16.25 8.70
C LEU A 165 -0.90 -15.45 9.79
N ALA A 166 -1.31 -14.20 9.97
CA ALA A 166 -0.82 -13.39 11.08
C ALA A 166 -1.83 -13.38 12.23
N GLU A 167 -1.31 -13.46 13.45
CA GLU A 167 -2.08 -13.30 14.67
C GLU A 167 -2.20 -11.80 15.00
N PRO A 168 -3.41 -11.30 15.30
CA PRO A 168 -3.60 -9.90 15.66
C PRO A 168 -2.95 -9.61 17.02
N ARG A 169 -2.28 -8.45 17.13
CA ARG A 169 -1.72 -7.92 18.38
C ARG A 169 -2.63 -6.81 18.92
N GLN A 170 -2.73 -6.71 20.25
CA GLN A 170 -3.64 -5.76 20.91
C GLN A 170 -3.10 -4.32 21.00
N GLU A 171 -1.90 -4.05 20.48
CA GLU A 171 -1.24 -2.73 20.58
C GLU A 171 -1.99 -1.63 19.81
N ARG A 172 -2.54 -1.97 18.64
CA ARG A 172 -3.37 -1.10 17.80
C ARG A 172 -4.12 -1.94 16.76
N PRO A 173 -5.25 -1.46 16.21
CA PRO A 173 -5.89 -2.10 15.06
C PRO A 173 -4.87 -2.33 13.93
N GLY A 174 -4.91 -3.50 13.28
CA GLY A 174 -3.97 -3.86 12.21
C GLY A 174 -2.55 -4.22 12.66
N ALA A 175 -2.23 -4.18 13.96
CA ALA A 175 -0.98 -4.75 14.47
C ALA A 175 -1.02 -6.28 14.40
N PHE A 176 0.08 -6.89 13.98
CA PHE A 176 0.14 -8.32 13.74
C PHE A 176 1.50 -8.94 14.11
N GLU A 177 1.48 -10.26 14.30
CA GLU A 177 2.64 -11.12 14.34
C GLU A 177 2.42 -12.31 13.41
N ALA A 178 3.37 -12.57 12.51
CA ALA A 178 3.37 -13.75 11.65
C ALA A 178 4.66 -14.54 11.87
N VAL A 179 4.55 -15.87 11.82
CA VAL A 179 5.69 -16.78 11.89
C VAL A 179 5.81 -17.50 10.55
N ALA A 180 6.74 -17.04 9.72
CA ALA A 180 7.03 -17.64 8.43
C ALA A 180 8.01 -18.80 8.60
N ASP A 181 7.61 -19.99 8.14
CA ASP A 181 8.47 -21.16 8.10
C ASP A 181 9.16 -21.24 6.73
N PRO A 182 10.47 -20.96 6.61
CA PRO A 182 11.14 -21.06 5.33
C PRO A 182 11.33 -22.51 4.85
N ALA A 183 11.09 -23.53 5.70
CA ALA A 183 11.20 -24.93 5.29
C ALA A 183 10.10 -25.33 4.28
N VAL A 184 8.92 -24.69 4.33
CA VAL A 184 7.78 -25.02 3.46
C VAL A 184 7.81 -24.32 2.11
N VAL A 185 8.76 -23.39 1.89
CA VAL A 185 8.92 -22.69 0.60
C VAL A 185 10.09 -23.24 -0.20
N GLU A 186 9.96 -23.30 -1.51
CA GLU A 186 11.02 -23.80 -2.39
C GLU A 186 12.24 -22.88 -2.43
N PRO A 187 13.42 -23.41 -2.80
CA PRO A 187 14.58 -22.57 -3.10
C PRO A 187 14.25 -21.49 -4.13
N GLY A 188 14.70 -20.27 -3.88
CA GLY A 188 14.37 -19.11 -4.70
C GLY A 188 14.55 -17.79 -3.96
N ARG A 189 14.22 -16.70 -4.65
CA ARG A 189 14.22 -15.36 -4.08
C ARG A 189 12.78 -14.90 -3.88
N TRP A 190 12.43 -14.60 -2.65
CA TRP A 190 11.07 -14.33 -2.20
C TRP A 190 10.94 -12.90 -1.71
N ASP A 191 9.97 -12.17 -2.24
CA ASP A 191 9.55 -10.86 -1.78
C ASP A 191 8.49 -10.97 -0.70
N VAL A 192 8.61 -10.17 0.35
CA VAL A 192 7.61 -10.13 1.42
C VAL A 192 6.55 -9.08 1.10
N HIS A 193 5.30 -9.51 1.11
CA HIS A 193 4.11 -8.68 0.97
C HIS A 193 3.24 -8.84 2.23
N VAL A 194 2.41 -7.84 2.49
CA VAL A 194 1.33 -7.90 3.48
C VAL A 194 0.01 -7.68 2.79
N THR A 195 -1.00 -8.46 3.16
CA THR A 195 -2.39 -8.17 2.82
C THR A 195 -3.09 -7.60 4.04
N ALA A 196 -3.92 -6.57 3.82
CA ALA A 196 -4.82 -6.05 4.83
C ALA A 196 -6.25 -6.26 4.35
N THR A 197 -7.05 -6.91 5.19
CA THR A 197 -8.47 -7.16 4.92
C THR A 197 -9.34 -6.50 5.97
N SER A 198 -10.19 -5.58 5.52
CA SER A 198 -11.14 -4.84 6.35
C SER A 198 -12.49 -4.79 5.66
N LEU A 199 -13.57 -5.12 6.38
CA LEU A 199 -14.95 -5.04 5.88
C LEU A 199 -15.16 -5.78 4.52
N GLY A 200 -14.47 -6.91 4.33
CA GLY A 200 -14.57 -7.73 3.11
C GLY A 200 -13.75 -7.24 1.92
N VAL A 201 -12.96 -6.16 2.08
CA VAL A 201 -12.04 -5.68 1.06
C VAL A 201 -10.61 -5.99 1.44
N THR A 202 -9.87 -6.58 0.50
CA THR A 202 -8.45 -6.93 0.67
C THR A 202 -7.57 -6.08 -0.25
N ARG A 203 -6.49 -5.52 0.29
CA ARG A 203 -5.42 -4.88 -0.49
C ARG A 203 -4.08 -5.44 -0.06
N GLU A 204 -3.10 -5.32 -0.94
CA GLU A 204 -1.75 -5.83 -0.75
C GLU A 204 -0.72 -4.70 -0.92
N ALA A 205 0.36 -4.75 -0.14
CA ALA A 205 1.53 -3.91 -0.35
C ALA A 205 2.83 -4.69 -0.12
N ARG A 206 3.89 -4.28 -0.82
CA ARG A 206 5.23 -4.83 -0.63
C ARG A 206 5.83 -4.31 0.68
N PHE A 207 6.23 -5.20 1.56
CA PHE A 207 6.48 -4.87 2.96
C PHE A 207 7.95 -4.54 3.26
N GLY A 208 8.19 -3.74 4.31
CA GLY A 208 9.52 -3.46 4.87
C GLY A 208 10.18 -2.12 4.49
N SER A 209 9.70 -1.43 3.45
CA SER A 209 10.22 -0.11 3.04
C SER A 209 10.02 0.95 4.12
N VAL A 210 8.88 0.90 4.82
CA VAL A 210 8.55 1.67 6.02
C VAL A 210 8.77 0.77 7.23
N ARG A 211 9.66 1.16 8.14
CA ARG A 211 10.08 0.32 9.27
C ARG A 211 10.49 1.17 10.48
N GLY A 212 10.42 0.57 11.67
CA GLY A 212 10.95 1.17 12.91
C GLY A 212 12.47 1.30 12.88
N GLU A 213 13.01 2.25 13.65
CA GLU A 213 14.45 2.56 13.69
C GLU A 213 15.29 1.37 14.21
N ASP A 214 14.71 0.55 15.07
CA ASP A 214 15.38 -0.61 15.68
C ASP A 214 15.46 -1.85 14.76
N VAL A 215 14.89 -1.78 13.55
CA VAL A 215 14.89 -2.92 12.62
C VAL A 215 16.28 -3.10 12.02
N LYS A 216 16.95 -4.20 12.39
CA LYS A 216 18.24 -4.60 11.84
C LYS A 216 18.14 -4.87 10.34
N THR A 217 18.84 -4.06 9.54
CA THR A 217 18.85 -4.15 8.07
C THR A 217 19.99 -4.98 7.50
N VAL A 218 20.98 -5.33 8.31
CA VAL A 218 22.07 -6.23 7.92
C VAL A 218 21.52 -7.61 7.59
N GLU A 219 22.07 -8.26 6.57
CA GLU A 219 21.67 -9.60 6.17
C GLU A 219 21.78 -10.61 7.32
N GLN A 220 20.72 -11.38 7.53
CA GLN A 220 20.65 -12.38 8.59
C GLN A 220 20.54 -13.76 7.96
N ARG A 221 21.63 -14.54 8.04
CA ARG A 221 21.67 -15.90 7.50
C ARG A 221 21.46 -16.94 8.60
N ARG A 222 20.59 -17.91 8.33
CA ARG A 222 20.41 -19.08 9.20
C ARG A 222 20.10 -20.31 8.37
N THR A 223 20.58 -21.46 8.84
CA THR A 223 20.17 -22.76 8.28
C THR A 223 18.88 -23.20 8.97
N ALA A 224 17.85 -23.45 8.19
CA ALA A 224 16.57 -24.02 8.58
C ALA A 224 16.41 -25.37 7.88
N ASP A 225 16.56 -26.46 8.63
CA ASP A 225 16.58 -27.83 8.12
C ASP A 225 17.64 -28.03 7.03
N ALA A 226 17.25 -28.48 5.84
CA ALA A 226 18.11 -28.66 4.67
C ALA A 226 18.15 -27.42 3.76
N LYS A 227 17.84 -26.23 4.31
CA LYS A 227 17.83 -24.96 3.57
C LYS A 227 18.66 -23.90 4.28
N ASP A 228 19.51 -23.21 3.54
CA ASP A 228 20.12 -21.97 3.97
C ASP A 228 19.20 -20.81 3.59
N VAL A 229 18.89 -19.96 4.56
CA VAL A 229 17.96 -18.86 4.40
C VAL A 229 18.64 -17.57 4.78
N THR A 230 18.59 -16.58 3.89
CA THR A 230 19.09 -15.22 4.13
C THR A 230 17.91 -14.27 4.12
N VAL A 231 17.66 -13.61 5.25
CA VAL A 231 16.74 -12.46 5.34
C VAL A 231 17.52 -11.20 5.05
N TYR A 232 17.04 -10.37 4.13
CA TYR A 232 17.72 -9.16 3.71
C TYR A 232 16.72 -8.09 3.25
N PHE A 233 17.23 -6.87 3.03
CA PHE A 233 16.47 -5.77 2.46
C PHE A 233 16.96 -5.47 1.05
N THR A 234 16.02 -5.31 0.12
CA THR A 234 16.31 -4.93 -1.27
C THR A 234 16.83 -3.50 -1.36
N LYS A 235 17.36 -3.10 -2.53
CA LYS A 235 17.77 -1.71 -2.80
C LYS A 235 16.65 -0.69 -2.53
N GLY A 236 15.38 -1.07 -2.78
CA GLY A 236 14.21 -0.24 -2.49
C GLY A 236 13.76 -0.28 -1.02
N GLY A 237 14.51 -0.94 -0.14
CA GLY A 237 14.21 -1.05 1.29
C GLY A 237 13.15 -2.09 1.64
N HIS A 238 12.66 -2.90 0.72
CA HIS A 238 11.68 -3.94 1.01
C HIS A 238 12.31 -5.21 1.58
N LEU A 239 11.60 -5.88 2.49
CA LEU A 239 12.01 -7.14 3.09
C LEU A 239 11.93 -8.27 2.06
N ALA A 240 12.95 -9.13 2.04
CA ALA A 240 13.04 -10.26 1.15
C ALA A 240 13.81 -11.42 1.79
N LEU A 241 13.63 -12.61 1.23
CA LEU A 241 14.33 -13.82 1.61
C LEU A 241 15.02 -14.41 0.38
N VAL A 242 16.21 -14.99 0.58
CA VAL A 242 16.78 -15.96 -0.34
C VAL A 242 16.81 -17.30 0.37
N VAL A 243 16.22 -18.31 -0.27
CA VAL A 243 16.20 -19.70 0.21
C VAL A 243 17.03 -20.52 -0.77
N THR A 244 18.04 -21.21 -0.27
CA THR A 244 18.89 -22.12 -1.06
C THR A 244 18.90 -23.49 -0.43
N GLY A 245 18.81 -24.56 -1.23
CA GLY A 245 19.01 -25.92 -0.72
C GLY A 245 20.45 -26.11 -0.20
N THR A 246 20.62 -26.93 0.84
CA THR A 246 21.95 -27.29 1.35
C THR A 246 22.60 -28.44 0.58
N GLU A 247 21.87 -29.08 -0.33
CA GLU A 247 22.39 -30.13 -1.21
C GLU A 247 23.46 -29.54 -2.14
N GLY A 248 24.72 -29.87 -1.88
CA GLY A 248 25.87 -29.40 -2.65
C GLY A 248 26.95 -28.66 -1.85
N ARG A 249 26.76 -28.39 -0.54
CA ARG A 249 27.86 -27.90 0.29
C ARG A 249 28.83 -29.05 0.58
N PRO A 250 30.10 -29.02 0.10
CA PRO A 250 31.08 -30.01 0.54
C PRO A 250 31.19 -29.90 2.06
N SER A 251 30.90 -31.01 2.73
CA SER A 251 31.00 -31.15 4.18
C SER A 251 32.30 -30.52 4.66
N SER A 252 32.18 -29.61 5.64
CA SER A 252 33.29 -28.85 6.21
C SER A 252 34.49 -29.75 6.55
N LEU A 253 35.69 -29.15 6.52
CA LEU A 253 37.03 -29.75 6.71
C LEU A 253 37.18 -30.79 7.85
N ARG A 254 36.24 -30.86 8.80
CA ARG A 254 36.16 -31.92 9.81
C ARG A 254 35.96 -33.32 9.22
N ALA A 255 35.33 -33.47 8.06
CA ALA A 255 35.17 -34.76 7.39
C ALA A 255 36.47 -35.28 6.74
N ARG A 256 37.42 -34.39 6.39
CA ARG A 256 38.72 -34.77 5.80
C ARG A 256 39.76 -35.18 6.85
N LEU A 257 39.70 -34.61 8.06
CA LEU A 257 40.64 -34.96 9.15
C LEU A 257 40.35 -36.32 9.81
N GLY A 258 39.14 -36.89 9.62
CA GLY A 258 38.81 -38.24 10.10
C GLY A 258 39.41 -39.39 9.27
N ARG A 259 39.83 -39.14 8.02
CA ARG A 259 40.43 -40.18 7.15
C ARG A 259 41.95 -40.27 7.21
N LEU A 260 42.64 -39.30 7.83
CA LEU A 260 44.10 -39.32 8.01
C LEU A 260 44.55 -39.95 9.34
N ARG A 261 43.62 -40.47 10.15
CA ARG A 261 43.92 -41.19 11.41
C ARG A 261 43.56 -42.69 11.38
N ARG A 262 43.18 -43.22 10.21
CA ARG A 262 42.89 -44.65 9.97
C ARG A 262 43.64 -45.19 8.74
N GLY A 263 44.87 -44.74 8.55
CA GLY A 263 45.84 -45.36 7.66
C GLY A 263 47.16 -45.42 8.40
N GLY A 264 47.32 -46.47 9.21
CA GLY A 264 48.64 -46.94 9.62
C GLY A 264 49.28 -47.71 8.48
#